data_AF-A0A9D7E3A6-F1
#
_entry.id   AF-A0A9D7E3A6-F1
#
_cell.length_a   1.000
_cell.length_b   1.000
_cell.length_c   1.000
_cell.angle_alpha   90.00
_cell.angle_beta   90.00
_cell.angle_gamma   90.00
#
_symmetry.space_group_name_H-M   'P 1'
#
loop_
_entity.id
_entity.type
_entity.pdbx_description
1 polymer ?
#
loop_
_entity_poly.entity_id
_entity_poly.type
_entity_poly.pdbx_seq_one_letter_code
_entity_poly.pdbx_strand_id
1 'polypeptide(L)'
;MSKRRPYVRPMDGWWKKNPYFVEYMVHEGTALFVAAYAFTLLVGLVRLGQGEAAWNGWLEALKSPLSLAFHAVLLVAILYHTYTWFKIMPRTLPPIIVGGKKLAPATITGGGLMAALVASLVLLGLVWRIAQ
;
A
#
# COMPACT_ATOMS: atom_id res chain seq x y z
N MET A 1 41.46 28.81 -17.56
CA MET A 1 40.01 28.56 -17.38
C MET A 1 39.46 27.82 -18.61
N SER A 2 38.62 26.80 -18.40
CA SER A 2 38.02 26.03 -19.51
C SER A 2 37.04 26.90 -20.32
N LYS A 3 37.14 26.88 -21.65
CA LYS A 3 36.21 27.57 -22.57
C LYS A 3 34.86 26.83 -22.74
N ARG A 4 34.72 25.62 -22.17
CA ARG A 4 33.52 24.79 -22.37
C ARG A 4 32.33 25.38 -21.60
N ARG A 5 31.17 25.38 -22.24
CA ARG A 5 29.85 25.66 -21.63
C ARG A 5 28.97 24.44 -21.78
N PRO A 6 29.08 23.44 -20.88
CA PRO A 6 28.25 22.24 -20.96
C PRO A 6 26.77 22.59 -20.83
N TYR A 7 25.95 22.02 -21.72
CA TYR A 7 24.51 22.20 -21.70
C TYR A 7 23.86 21.35 -20.60
N VAL A 8 22.93 21.95 -19.84
CA VAL A 8 22.12 21.27 -18.82
C VAL A 8 20.70 21.13 -19.36
N ARG A 9 20.20 19.88 -19.43
CA ARG A 9 18.84 19.60 -19.90
C ARG A 9 17.81 19.92 -18.80
N PRO A 10 16.65 20.49 -19.13
CA PRO A 10 15.54 20.66 -18.18
C PRO A 10 14.91 19.30 -17.82
N MET A 11 14.38 19.20 -16.61
CA MET A 11 13.79 17.97 -16.03
C MET A 11 12.28 18.09 -15.76
N ASP A 12 11.63 19.13 -16.28
CA ASP A 12 10.20 19.37 -16.04
C ASP A 12 9.35 18.23 -16.61
N GLY A 13 8.45 17.70 -15.77
CA GLY A 13 7.56 16.61 -16.15
C GLY A 13 8.30 15.34 -16.57
N TRP A 14 9.51 15.10 -16.05
CA TRP A 14 10.36 13.95 -16.41
C TRP A 14 9.62 12.60 -16.37
N TRP A 15 8.69 12.43 -15.43
CA TRP A 15 7.95 11.18 -15.23
C TRP A 15 6.74 11.01 -16.14
N LYS A 16 6.23 12.09 -16.75
CA LYS A 16 4.96 12.08 -17.52
C LYS A 16 5.08 11.41 -18.89
N LYS A 17 6.30 11.34 -19.44
CA LYS A 17 6.54 10.87 -20.82
C LYS A 17 6.77 9.36 -20.92
N ASN A 18 7.26 8.74 -19.86
CA ASN A 18 7.59 7.31 -19.84
C ASN A 18 6.54 6.57 -19.00
N PRO A 19 5.80 5.61 -19.58
CA PRO A 19 4.78 4.86 -18.83
C PRO A 19 5.34 4.14 -17.59
N TYR A 20 6.62 3.75 -17.61
CA TYR A 20 7.28 3.17 -16.44
C TYR A 20 7.40 4.17 -15.28
N PHE A 21 7.72 5.44 -15.58
CA PHE A 21 7.79 6.48 -14.55
C PHE A 21 6.40 6.93 -14.08
N VAL A 22 5.39 6.85 -14.96
CA VAL A 22 3.99 7.05 -14.56
C VAL A 22 3.56 5.93 -13.59
N GLU A 23 3.79 4.66 -13.91
CA GLU A 23 3.49 3.53 -13.00
C GLU A 23 4.21 3.70 -11.66
N TYR A 24 5.48 4.10 -11.68
CA TYR A 24 6.24 4.44 -10.46
C TYR A 24 5.55 5.53 -9.64
N MET A 25 5.14 6.65 -10.25
CA MET A 25 4.44 7.71 -9.52
C MET A 25 3.06 7.28 -9.00
N VAL A 26 2.35 6.40 -9.71
CA VAL A 26 1.09 5.81 -9.24
C VAL A 26 1.35 4.91 -8.03
N HIS A 27 2.40 4.08 -8.08
CA HIS A 27 2.83 3.28 -6.93
C HIS A 27 3.12 4.15 -5.71
N GLU A 28 4.01 5.14 -5.83
CA GLU A 28 4.33 6.06 -4.72
C GLU A 28 3.08 6.81 -4.23
N GLY A 29 2.19 7.21 -5.14
CA GLY A 29 0.93 7.86 -4.83
C GLY A 29 0.01 7.03 -3.92
N THR A 30 0.11 5.70 -3.93
CA THR A 30 -0.67 4.86 -3.00
C THR A 30 -0.34 5.10 -1.53
N ALA A 31 0.84 5.65 -1.21
CA ALA A 31 1.20 6.02 0.16
C ALA A 31 0.22 7.01 0.79
N LEU A 32 -0.41 7.88 -0.01
CA LEU A 32 -1.44 8.80 0.47
C LEU A 32 -2.71 8.07 0.92
N PHE A 33 -3.08 6.98 0.24
CA PHE A 33 -4.23 6.14 0.61
C PHE A 33 -3.91 5.31 1.86
N VAL A 34 -2.69 4.78 1.97
CA VAL A 34 -2.22 4.11 3.19
C VAL A 34 -2.28 5.07 4.39
N ALA A 35 -1.77 6.30 4.23
CA ALA A 35 -1.82 7.32 5.27
C ALA A 35 -3.26 7.71 5.63
N ALA A 36 -4.13 7.90 4.63
CA ALA A 36 -5.53 8.23 4.85
C ALA A 36 -6.25 7.16 5.68
N TYR A 37 -6.05 5.87 5.36
CA TYR A 37 -6.63 4.78 6.14
C TYR A 37 -6.05 4.70 7.57
N ALA A 38 -4.74 4.93 7.72
CA ALA A 38 -4.11 5.00 9.04
C ALA A 38 -4.72 6.13 9.90
N PHE A 39 -4.99 7.30 9.32
CA PHE A 39 -5.69 8.38 10.02
C PHE A 39 -7.14 8.00 10.37
N THR A 40 -7.87 7.33 9.48
CA THR A 40 -9.22 6.83 9.79
C THR A 40 -9.21 5.90 11.00
N LEU A 41 -8.26 4.97 11.07
CA LEU A 41 -8.08 4.06 12.20
C LEU A 41 -7.65 4.80 13.47
N LEU A 42 -6.74 5.78 13.37
CA LEU A 42 -6.31 6.59 14.51
C LEU A 42 -7.47 7.40 15.10
N VAL A 43 -8.33 7.98 14.25
CA VAL A 43 -9.57 8.62 14.71
C VAL A 43 -10.44 7.60 15.42
N GLY A 44 -10.63 6.40 14.85
CA GLY A 44 -11.38 5.32 15.51
C GLY A 44 -10.84 4.99 16.90
N LEU A 45 -9.51 4.88 17.05
CA LEU A 45 -8.85 4.63 18.33
C LEU A 45 -9.11 5.75 19.34
N VAL A 46 -9.01 7.01 18.92
CA VAL A 46 -9.32 8.17 19.79
C VAL A 46 -10.78 8.16 20.20
N ARG A 47 -11.71 7.88 19.27
CA ARG A 47 -13.16 7.83 19.54
C ARG A 47 -13.52 6.67 20.48
N LEU A 48 -12.86 5.53 20.35
CA LEU A 48 -13.00 4.41 21.27
C LEU A 48 -12.60 4.80 22.70
N GLY A 49 -11.51 5.54 22.87
CA GLY A 49 -11.06 6.04 24.18
C GLY A 49 -11.96 7.11 24.80
N GLN A 50 -12.87 7.72 24.02
CA GLN A 50 -13.83 8.74 24.48
C GLN A 50 -15.15 8.15 24.99
N GLY A 51 -15.31 6.82 24.92
CA GLY A 51 -16.50 6.11 25.38
C GLY A 51 -17.53 5.83 24.29
N GLU A 52 -18.59 5.13 24.70
CA GLU A 52 -19.56 4.49 23.80
C GLU A 52 -20.21 5.47 22.80
N ALA A 53 -20.65 6.64 23.25
CA ALA A 53 -21.32 7.61 22.39
C ALA A 53 -20.42 8.10 21.24
N ALA A 54 -19.13 8.35 21.52
CA ALA A 54 -18.17 8.79 20.52
C ALA A 54 -17.81 7.66 19.54
N TRP A 55 -17.67 6.44 20.05
CA TRP A 55 -17.45 5.24 19.24
C TRP A 55 -18.61 4.98 18.28
N ASN A 56 -19.85 5.01 18.77
CA ASN A 56 -21.04 4.82 17.95
C ASN A 56 -21.18 5.91 16.88
N GLY A 57 -20.86 7.16 17.20
CA GLY A 57 -20.81 8.24 16.21
C GLY A 57 -19.80 7.99 15.07
N TRP A 58 -18.63 7.44 15.40
CA TRP A 58 -17.64 7.04 14.39
C TRP A 58 -18.13 5.86 13.54
N LEU A 59 -18.76 4.85 14.16
CA LEU A 59 -19.37 3.73 13.44
C LEU A 59 -20.45 4.18 12.46
N GLU A 60 -21.34 5.09 12.87
CA GLU A 60 -22.37 5.63 11.97
C GLU A 60 -21.77 6.43 10.81
N ALA A 61 -20.69 7.20 11.06
CA ALA A 61 -19.96 7.86 9.99
C ALA A 61 -19.37 6.85 9.00
N LEU A 62 -18.84 5.72 9.48
CA LEU A 62 -18.28 4.67 8.63
C LEU A 62 -19.32 3.95 7.76
N LYS A 63 -20.56 3.83 8.24
CA LYS A 63 -21.69 3.21 7.51
C LYS A 63 -22.26 4.12 6.42
N SER A 64 -21.92 5.41 6.41
CA SER A 64 -22.42 6.34 5.40
C SER A 64 -22.01 5.92 3.98
N PRO A 65 -22.85 6.16 2.94
CA PRO A 65 -22.53 5.79 1.56
C PRO A 65 -21.20 6.36 1.06
N LEU A 66 -20.89 7.61 1.44
CA LEU A 66 -19.63 8.27 1.08
C LEU A 66 -18.43 7.54 1.71
N SER A 67 -18.54 7.15 2.98
CA SER A 67 -17.49 6.39 3.65
C SER A 67 -17.29 5.03 3.00
N LEU A 68 -18.37 4.31 2.65
CA LEU A 68 -18.26 3.02 1.97
C LEU A 68 -17.57 3.14 0.61
N ALA A 69 -17.93 4.16 -0.19
CA ALA A 69 -17.26 4.43 -1.46
C ALA A 69 -15.77 4.78 -1.27
N PHE A 70 -15.46 5.62 -0.27
CA PHE A 70 -14.09 5.94 0.09
C PHE A 70 -13.28 4.70 0.48
N HIS A 71 -13.82 3.81 1.31
CA HIS A 71 -13.16 2.58 1.72
C HIS A 71 -12.98 1.59 0.57
N ALA A 72 -13.91 1.54 -0.39
CA ALA A 72 -13.73 0.73 -1.60
C ALA A 72 -12.53 1.23 -2.43
N VAL A 73 -12.37 2.54 -2.57
CA VAL A 73 -11.21 3.14 -3.25
C VAL A 73 -9.92 2.85 -2.49
N LEU A 74 -9.92 3.00 -1.15
CA LEU A 74 -8.78 2.64 -0.30
C LEU A 74 -8.39 1.17 -0.48
N LEU A 75 -9.37 0.26 -0.52
CA LEU A 75 -9.12 -1.17 -0.71
C LEU A 75 -8.41 -1.45 -2.03
N VAL A 76 -8.88 -0.87 -3.14
CA VAL A 76 -8.23 -1.02 -4.45
C VAL A 76 -6.80 -0.48 -4.41
N ALA A 77 -6.58 0.70 -3.81
CA ALA A 77 -5.26 1.30 -3.69
C ALA A 77 -4.30 0.44 -2.83
N ILE A 78 -4.78 -0.12 -1.72
CA ILE A 78 -3.99 -0.98 -0.83
C ILE A 78 -3.68 -2.34 -1.50
N LEU A 79 -4.62 -2.91 -2.27
CA LEU A 79 -4.36 -4.11 -3.06
C LEU A 79 -3.28 -3.87 -4.11
N TYR A 80 -3.36 -2.74 -4.83
CA TYR A 80 -2.33 -2.35 -5.79
C TYR A 80 -0.98 -2.08 -5.11
N HIS A 81 -0.97 -1.40 -3.97
CA HIS A 81 0.23 -1.16 -3.16
C HIS A 81 0.87 -2.49 -2.73
N THR A 82 0.08 -3.43 -2.24
CA THR A 82 0.54 -4.77 -1.83
C THR A 82 1.17 -5.50 -3.01
N TYR A 83 0.51 -5.53 -4.16
CA TYR A 83 1.02 -6.17 -5.37
C TYR A 83 2.37 -5.59 -5.80
N THR A 84 2.44 -4.27 -5.92
CA THR A 84 3.65 -3.57 -6.39
C THR A 84 4.81 -3.67 -5.39
N TRP A 85 4.54 -3.63 -4.09
CA TRP A 85 5.53 -3.84 -3.04
C TRP A 85 6.21 -5.21 -3.18
N PHE A 86 5.42 -6.30 -3.28
CA PHE A 86 5.96 -7.65 -3.47
C PHE A 86 6.59 -7.88 -4.84
N LYS A 87 6.18 -7.15 -5.88
CA LYS A 87 6.83 -7.15 -7.21
C LYS A 87 8.22 -6.52 -7.17
N ILE A 88 8.43 -5.49 -6.36
CA ILE A 88 9.71 -4.79 -6.21
C ILE A 88 10.66 -5.54 -5.26
N MET A 89 10.11 -6.22 -4.24
CA MET A 89 10.86 -6.91 -3.19
C MET A 89 12.06 -7.77 -3.67
N PRO A 90 11.99 -8.58 -4.73
CA PRO A 90 13.13 -9.40 -5.18
C PRO A 90 14.32 -8.58 -5.70
N ARG A 91 14.10 -7.30 -6.02
CA ARG A 91 15.14 -6.37 -6.52
C ARG A 91 15.86 -5.66 -5.38
N THR A 92 15.22 -5.52 -4.22
CA THR A 92 15.75 -4.79 -3.06
C THR A 92 16.32 -5.73 -2.00
N LEU A 93 15.90 -6.98 -1.97
CA LEU A 93 16.46 -8.00 -1.09
C LEU A 93 17.87 -8.44 -1.54
N PRO A 94 18.78 -8.75 -0.59
CA PRO A 94 19.99 -9.49 -0.89
C PRO A 94 19.66 -10.83 -1.60
N PRO A 95 20.55 -11.34 -2.48
CA PRO A 95 20.32 -12.61 -3.15
C PRO A 95 20.09 -13.75 -2.16
N ILE A 96 18.89 -14.33 -2.17
CA ILE A 96 18.56 -15.52 -1.39
C ILE A 96 19.05 -16.75 -2.16
N ILE A 97 19.88 -17.58 -1.53
CA ILE A 97 20.44 -18.79 -2.12
C ILE A 97 19.92 -20.01 -1.36
N VAL A 98 19.29 -20.95 -2.06
CA VAL A 98 18.76 -22.20 -1.51
C VAL A 98 19.29 -23.36 -2.37
N GLY A 99 19.93 -24.35 -1.74
CA GLY A 99 20.53 -25.48 -2.46
C GLY A 99 21.57 -25.06 -3.51
N GLY A 100 22.36 -24.01 -3.22
CA GLY A 100 23.38 -23.48 -4.12
C GLY A 100 22.86 -22.68 -5.32
N LYS A 101 21.54 -22.46 -5.43
CA LYS A 101 20.92 -21.70 -6.52
C LYS A 101 20.25 -20.44 -5.98
N LYS A 102 20.34 -19.34 -6.73
CA LYS A 102 19.59 -18.11 -6.44
C LYS A 102 18.10 -18.38 -6.58
N LEU A 103 17.33 -17.96 -5.59
CA LEU A 103 15.88 -18.08 -5.59
C LEU A 103 15.28 -17.22 -6.72
N ALA A 104 14.30 -17.78 -7.44
CA ALA A 104 13.64 -17.06 -8.53
C ALA A 104 12.83 -15.88 -7.98
N PRO A 105 12.88 -14.69 -8.62
CA PRO A 105 12.08 -13.53 -8.20
C PRO A 105 10.57 -13.83 -8.06
N ALA A 106 10.03 -14.63 -8.98
CA ALA A 106 8.63 -15.04 -8.96
C ALA A 106 8.25 -15.82 -7.70
N THR A 107 9.17 -16.61 -7.14
CA THR A 107 8.95 -17.34 -5.88
C THR A 107 8.83 -16.39 -4.69
N ILE A 108 9.65 -15.35 -4.65
CA ILE A 108 9.60 -14.33 -3.57
C ILE A 108 8.30 -13.53 -3.67
N THR A 109 7.98 -13.02 -4.86
CA THR A 109 6.74 -12.24 -5.07
C THR A 109 5.50 -13.10 -4.80
N GLY A 110 5.43 -14.31 -5.37
CA GLY A 110 4.30 -15.21 -5.19
C GLY A 110 4.13 -15.66 -3.74
N GLY A 111 5.25 -15.99 -3.06
CA GLY A 111 5.24 -16.34 -1.63
C GLY A 111 4.76 -15.20 -0.75
N GLY A 112 5.23 -13.97 -1.01
CA GLY A 112 4.78 -12.78 -0.30
C GLY A 112 3.29 -12.48 -0.48
N LEU A 113 2.78 -12.57 -1.70
CA LEU A 113 1.35 -12.40 -1.98
C LEU A 113 0.49 -13.49 -1.34
N MET A 114 0.96 -14.75 -1.36
CA MET A 114 0.27 -15.85 -0.69
C MET A 114 0.22 -15.63 0.82
N ALA A 115 1.35 -15.22 1.42
CA ALA A 115 1.42 -14.92 2.84
C ALA A 115 0.47 -13.77 3.22
N ALA A 116 0.40 -12.70 2.41
CA ALA A 116 -0.53 -11.60 2.61
C ALA A 116 -1.98 -12.07 2.53
N LEU A 117 -2.35 -12.85 1.51
CA LEU A 117 -3.70 -13.40 1.37
C LEU A 117 -4.09 -14.27 2.57
N VAL A 118 -3.23 -15.20 2.98
CA VAL A 118 -3.48 -16.08 4.12
C VAL A 118 -3.63 -15.27 5.40
N ALA A 119 -2.74 -14.30 5.65
CA ALA A 119 -2.83 -13.43 6.82
C ALA A 119 -4.14 -12.62 6.85
N SER A 120 -4.57 -12.08 5.71
CA SER A 120 -5.85 -11.37 5.58
C SER A 120 -7.05 -12.28 5.85
N LEU A 121 -7.05 -13.51 5.32
CA LEU A 121 -8.14 -14.47 5.55
C LEU A 121 -8.21 -14.94 6.99
N VAL A 122 -7.06 -15.20 7.62
CA VAL A 122 -6.98 -15.55 9.05
C VAL A 122 -7.53 -14.40 9.90
N LEU A 123 -7.09 -13.16 9.65
CA LEU A 123 -7.58 -12.00 10.37
C LEU A 123 -9.10 -11.82 10.20
N LEU A 124 -9.61 -11.95 8.97
CA LEU A 124 -11.04 -11.87 8.69
C LEU A 124 -11.82 -12.94 9.45
N GLY A 125 -11.35 -14.19 9.45
CA GLY A 125 -11.99 -15.29 10.17
C GLY A 125 -11.99 -15.10 11.68
N LEU A 126 -10.90 -14.59 12.25
CA LEU A 126 -10.81 -14.26 13.68
C LEU A 126 -11.78 -13.15 14.07
N VAL A 127 -11.81 -12.05 13.31
CA VAL A 127 -12.71 -10.93 13.58
C VAL A 127 -14.17 -11.34 13.39
N TRP A 128 -14.47 -12.11 12.34
CA TRP A 128 -15.82 -12.63 12.09
C TRP A 128 -16.32 -13.48 13.26
N ARG A 129 -15.47 -14.35 13.81
CA ARG A 129 -15.81 -15.17 14.97
C ARG A 129 -16.08 -14.34 16.22
N ILE A 130 -15.37 -13.23 16.43
CA ILE A 130 -15.57 -12.35 17.58
C ILE A 130 -16.87 -11.54 17.44
N ALA A 131 -17.29 -11.26 16.21
CA ALA A 131 -18.48 -10.46 15.91
C ALA A 131 -19.81 -11.26 15.99
N GLN A 132 -19.75 -12.59 16.06
CA GLN A 132 -20.90 -13.48 16.27
C GLN A 132 -21.13 -13.71 17.77
#